data_AF-A0A2D4ZJS0-F1
#
_entry.id   AF-A0A2D4ZJS0-F1
#
_cell.length_a   1.000
_cell.length_b   1.000
_cell.length_c   1.000
_cell.angle_alpha   90.00
_cell.angle_beta   90.00
_cell.angle_gamma   90.00
#
_symmetry.space_group_name_H-M   'P 1'
#
loop_
_entity.id
_entity.type
_entity.pdbx_description
1 polymer ?
#
loop_
_entity_poly.entity_id
_entity_poly.type
_entity_poly.pdbx_seq_one_letter_code
_entity_poly.pdbx_strand_id
1 'polypeptide(L)' 'MSLLLNTPSTYRKNGIYYLQRYAPEDVRQHYKTNRISFSLGTKSAREAIALARTASTKLES' A
#
# COMPACT_ATOMS: atom_id res chain seq x y z
N MET A 1 -5.13 -11.71 16.53
CA MET A 1 -4.41 -10.45 16.78
C MET A 1 -3.75 -9.99 15.48
N SER A 2 -4.42 -9.19 14.65
CA SER A 2 -3.99 -8.92 13.26
C SER A 2 -4.16 -7.46 12.80
N LEU A 3 -4.55 -6.54 13.70
CA LEU A 3 -4.85 -5.15 13.35
C LEU A 3 -3.63 -4.27 13.07
N LEU A 4 -2.41 -4.68 13.50
CA LEU A 4 -1.19 -3.88 13.31
C LEU A 4 -0.44 -4.17 12.00
N LEU A 5 -0.78 -5.26 11.29
CA LEU A 5 -0.08 -5.63 10.06
C LEU A 5 -0.67 -4.94 8.83
N ASN A 6 -1.94 -4.52 8.86
CA ASN A 6 -2.56 -3.90 7.70
C ASN A 6 -2.28 -2.39 7.55
N THR A 7 -1.36 -1.81 8.32
CA THR A 7 -1.10 -0.37 8.22
C THR A 7 -0.40 -0.04 6.91
N PRO A 8 -1.05 0.68 5.98
CA PRO A 8 -0.43 1.08 4.72
C PRO A 8 0.78 1.97 5.02
N SER A 9 1.95 1.56 4.54
CA SER A 9 3.21 2.31 4.69
C SER A 9 3.64 2.83 3.34
N THR A 10 4.10 4.08 3.26
CA THR A 10 4.66 4.63 2.02
C THR A 10 6.18 4.67 2.08
N TYR A 11 6.82 4.41 0.94
CA TYR A 11 8.27 4.51 0.80
C TYR A 11 8.62 5.16 -0.54
N ARG A 12 9.81 5.78 -0.63
CA ARG A 12 10.27 6.43 -1.85
C ARG A 12 11.29 5.55 -2.56
N LYS A 13 11.09 5.29 -3.84
CA LYS A 13 12.03 4.56 -4.70
C LYS A 13 12.17 5.30 -6.03
N ASN A 14 13.40 5.58 -6.46
CA ASN A 14 13.70 6.32 -7.70
C ASN A 14 12.95 7.67 -7.80
N GLY A 15 12.76 8.35 -6.65
CA GLY A 15 12.03 9.62 -6.57
C GLY A 15 10.50 9.51 -6.61
N ILE A 16 9.94 8.32 -6.84
CA ILE A 16 8.50 8.07 -6.85
C ILE A 16 8.09 7.44 -5.51
N TYR A 17 6.93 7.84 -4.99
CA TYR A 17 6.34 7.22 -3.82
C TYR A 17 5.59 5.94 -4.19
N TYR A 18 5.80 4.92 -3.37
CA TYR A 18 5.15 3.62 -3.44
C TYR A 18 4.40 3.39 -2.14
N LEU A 19 3.24 2.75 -2.25
CA LEU A 19 2.44 2.24 -1.15
C LEU A 19 2.76 0.76 -0.97
N GLN A 20 3.18 0.37 0.23
CA GLN A 20 3.34 -1.01 0.64
C GLN A 20 2.30 -1.35 1.69
N ARG A 21 1.60 -2.48 1.50
CA ARG A 21 0.66 -3.01 2.50
C ARG A 21 0.61 -4.53 2.43
N TYR A 22 -0.07 -5.14 3.39
CA TYR A 22 -0.30 -6.59 3.37
C TYR A 22 -1.42 -6.94 2.39
N ALA A 23 -1.29 -8.10 1.77
CA ALA A 23 -2.36 -8.69 0.99
C ALA A 23 -3.45 -9.21 1.93
N PRO A 24 -4.74 -8.96 1.67
CA PRO A 24 -5.83 -9.54 2.45
C PRO A 24 -5.75 -11.07 2.41
N GLU A 25 -6.20 -11.71 3.48
CA GLU A 25 -6.01 -13.15 3.70
C GLU A 25 -6.54 -13.99 2.53
N ASP A 26 -7.65 -13.56 1.95
CA ASP A 26 -8.35 -14.21 0.84
C ASP A 26 -7.51 -14.29 -0.44
N VAL A 27 -6.60 -13.32 -0.67
CA VAL A 27 -5.75 -13.29 -1.87
C VAL A 27 -4.30 -13.68 -1.58
N ARG A 28 -3.92 -13.91 -0.32
CA ARG A 28 -2.54 -14.32 0.05
C ARG A 28 -2.11 -15.59 -0.67
N GLN A 29 -3.03 -16.52 -0.95
CA GLN A 29 -2.74 -17.75 -1.69
C GLN A 29 -2.38 -17.50 -3.17
N HIS A 30 -2.82 -16.37 -3.74
CA HIS A 30 -2.55 -16.00 -5.13
C HIS A 30 -1.25 -15.19 -5.30
N TYR A 31 -0.72 -14.61 -4.22
CA TYR A 31 0.51 -13.84 -4.26
C TYR A 31 1.67 -14.64 -3.65
N LYS A 32 2.82 -14.66 -4.33
CA LYS A 32 4.06 -15.26 -3.80
C LYS A 32 4.53 -14.66 -2.47
N THR A 33 4.02 -13.49 -2.10
CA THR A 33 4.43 -12.77 -0.90
C THR A 33 3.21 -12.13 -0.24
N ASN A 34 3.19 -12.10 1.09
CA ASN A 34 2.11 -11.50 1.88
C ASN A 34 2.01 -9.97 1.77
N ARG A 35 2.84 -9.33 0.93
CA ARG A 35 2.94 -7.88 0.80
C ARG A 35 2.77 -7.48 -0.67
N ILE A 36 1.99 -6.44 -0.88
CA ILE A 36 1.75 -5.82 -2.17
C ILE A 36 2.28 -4.40 -2.16
N SER A 37 2.88 -3.99 -3.28
CA SER A 37 3.47 -2.67 -3.45
C SER A 37 2.93 -2.03 -4.73
N PHE A 38 2.42 -0.80 -4.64
CA PHE A 38 1.87 -0.07 -5.78
C PHE A 38 2.52 1.30 -5.89
N SER A 39 2.85 1.74 -7.12
CA SER A 39 3.33 3.09 -7.35
C SER A 39 2.19 4.09 -7.20
N LEU A 40 2.39 5.11 -6.38
CA LEU A 40 1.46 6.24 -6.25
C LEU A 40 1.63 7.26 -7.39
N GLY A 41 2.68 7.11 -8.22
CA GLY A 41 2.90 7.97 -9.39
C GLY A 41 3.29 9.41 -9.07
N THR A 42 3.49 9.75 -7.79
CA THR A 42 3.86 11.10 -7.34
C THR A 42 5.25 11.13 -6.73
N LYS A 43 5.90 12.30 -6.82
CA LYS A 43 7.16 12.64 -6.14
C LYS A 43 6.93 13.53 -4.92
N SER A 44 5.70 13.97 -4.68
CA SER A 44 5.32 14.84 -3.56
C SER A 44 4.89 13.99 -2.36
N ALA A 45 5.49 14.25 -1.19
CA ALA A 45 5.15 13.52 0.04
C ALA A 45 3.68 13.75 0.46
N ARG A 46 3.18 14.98 0.28
CA ARG A 46 1.82 15.35 0.67
C ARG A 46 0.78 14.67 -0.21
N GLU A 47 1.01 14.64 -1.52
CA GLU A 47 0.17 13.88 -2.45
C GLU A 47 0.27 12.38 -2.19
N ALA A 48 1.47 11.86 -1.88
CA ALA A 48 1.67 10.46 -1.60
C ALA A 48 0.83 10.01 -0.40
N ILE A 49 0.74 10.81 0.67
CA ILE A 49 -0.10 10.51 1.83
C ILE A 49 -1.59 10.52 1.46
N ALA A 50 -2.03 11.50 0.67
CA ALA A 50 -3.42 11.58 0.23
C ALA A 50 -3.80 10.37 -0.65
N LEU A 51 -2.98 10.07 -1.66
CA LEU A 51 -3.16 8.93 -2.55
C LEU A 51 -3.07 7.60 -1.81
N ALA A 52 -2.16 7.47 -0.85
CA ALA A 52 -2.04 6.27 -0.01
C ALA A 52 -3.34 6.03 0.79
N ARG A 53 -3.92 7.07 1.38
CA ARG A 53 -5.20 6.98 2.09
C ARG A 53 -6.32 6.56 1.14
N THR A 54 -6.49 7.25 0.01
CA THR A 54 -7.53 6.94 -0.97
C THR A 54 -7.37 5.52 -1.56
N ALA A 55 -6.13 5.12 -1.90
CA ALA A 55 -5.84 3.79 -2.42
C ALA A 55 -6.09 2.70 -1.39
N SER A 56 -5.83 2.99 -0.11
CA SER A 56 -6.14 2.05 0.97
C SER A 56 -7.65 1.88 1.14
N THR A 57 -8.42 2.96 1.10
CA THR A 57 -9.89 2.91 1.19
C THR A 57 -10.52 2.20 0.00
N LYS A 58 -10.05 2.45 -1.23
CA LYS A 58 -10.66 1.89 -2.45
C LYS A 58 -10.54 0.38 -2.57
N LEU A 59 -9.55 -0.23 -1.91
CA LEU A 59 -9.32 -1.67 -1.93
C LEU A 59 -10.05 -2.42 -0.81
N GLU A 60 -10.69 -1.70 0.11
CA GLU A 60 -11.47 -2.27 1.22
C GLU A 60 -12.99 -2.30 0.90
N SER A 61 -13.40 -2.05 -0.36
CA SER A 61 -14.80 -1.98 -0.82
C SER A 61 -15.10 -2.97 -1.92
#